data_AF-A0A1L1PD95-F1
#
_entry.id   AF-A0A1L1PD95-F1
#
_cell.length_a   1.000
_cell.length_b   1.000
_cell.length_c   1.000
_cell.angle_alpha   90.00
_cell.angle_beta   90.00
_cell.angle_gamma   90.00
#
_symmetry.space_group_name_H-M   'P 1'
#
loop_
_entity.id
_entity.type
_entity.pdbx_description
1 polymer ?
#
loop_
_entity_poly.entity_id
_entity_poly.type
_entity_poly.pdbx_seq_one_letter_code
_entity_poly.pdbx_strand_id
1 'polypeptide(L)'
;MFRAPSAAGLPPFAWLLHDQQAARPHVARHLGLSTRTLARYEATQQAPRAVMLALYWESRWGRSAADAEAATAADVHRGHAQALANENAALRRRIAVLERELTQAQPEAANLPFWRA
;
A
#
# COMPACT_ATOMS: atom_id res chain seq x y z
N MET A 1 5.59 3.50 9.57
CA MET A 1 6.40 4.72 9.33
C MET A 1 5.45 5.87 9.02
N PHE A 2 5.66 7.06 9.58
CA PHE A 2 4.77 8.21 9.33
C PHE A 2 5.04 8.78 7.92
N ARG A 3 4.16 8.49 6.96
CA ARG A 3 4.35 8.79 5.52
C ARG A 3 3.93 10.20 5.11
N ALA A 4 4.08 11.17 6.00
CA ALA A 4 3.78 12.56 5.65
C ALA A 4 4.88 13.11 4.73
N PRO A 5 4.53 13.87 3.67
CA PRO A 5 5.52 14.56 2.85
C PRO A 5 6.42 15.43 3.72
N SER A 6 7.70 15.49 3.34
CA SER A 6 8.66 16.42 3.91
C SER A 6 8.23 17.86 3.61
N ALA A 7 8.79 18.83 4.34
CA ALA A 7 8.43 20.24 4.11
C ALA A 7 8.72 20.69 2.67
N ALA A 8 9.74 20.12 2.01
CA ALA A 8 10.06 20.39 0.62
C ALA A 8 9.10 19.72 -0.39
N GLY A 9 8.39 18.66 0.02
CA GLY A 9 7.41 17.95 -0.80
C GLY A 9 5.98 18.49 -0.70
N LEU A 10 5.73 19.47 0.18
CA LEU A 10 4.41 20.09 0.34
C LEU A 10 4.23 21.26 -0.62
N PRO A 11 3.17 21.27 -1.45
CA PRO A 11 2.82 22.45 -2.23
C PRO A 11 2.50 23.66 -1.34
N PRO A 12 2.60 24.89 -1.89
CA PRO A 12 2.22 26.11 -1.18
C PRO A 12 0.76 26.06 -0.69
N PHE A 13 0.47 26.73 0.43
CA PHE A 13 -0.85 26.69 1.06
C PHE A 13 -1.98 27.10 0.10
N ALA A 14 -1.81 28.16 -0.70
CA ALA A 14 -2.81 28.57 -1.69
C ALA A 14 -3.14 27.46 -2.69
N TRP A 15 -2.16 26.67 -3.11
CA TRP A 15 -2.37 25.60 -4.09
C TRP A 15 -3.19 24.48 -3.49
N LEU A 16 -2.84 24.08 -2.26
CA LEU A 16 -3.59 23.07 -1.50
C LEU A 16 -5.03 23.50 -1.25
N LEU A 17 -5.22 24.78 -0.91
CA LEU A 17 -6.54 25.33 -0.65
C LEU A 17 -7.35 25.52 -1.95
N HIS A 18 -6.72 25.88 -3.07
CA HIS A 18 -7.39 26.02 -4.37
C HIS A 18 -7.80 24.69 -5.00
N ASP A 19 -7.10 23.59 -4.71
CA ASP A 19 -7.49 22.24 -5.15
C ASP A 19 -8.79 21.73 -4.49
N GLN A 20 -9.21 22.36 -3.38
CA GLN A 20 -10.44 21.99 -2.69
C GLN A 20 -11.68 22.45 -3.47
N GLN A 21 -12.53 21.50 -3.83
CA GLN A 21 -13.79 21.79 -4.55
C GLN A 21 -14.85 22.44 -3.65
N ALA A 22 -14.75 22.24 -2.32
CA ALA A 22 -15.71 22.76 -1.36
C ALA A 22 -15.53 24.26 -1.09
N ALA A 23 -16.64 24.95 -0.85
CA ALA A 23 -16.62 26.35 -0.42
C ALA A 23 -15.81 26.52 0.88
N ARG A 24 -15.13 27.67 1.04
CA ARG A 24 -14.24 27.97 2.18
C ARG A 24 -14.86 27.71 3.56
N PRO A 25 -16.15 28.04 3.83
CA PRO A 25 -16.76 27.73 5.12
C PRO A 25 -16.85 26.22 5.41
N HIS A 26 -17.08 25.40 4.40
CA HIS A 26 -17.10 23.95 4.56
C HIS A 26 -15.70 23.40 4.81
N VAL A 27 -14.69 23.87 4.07
CA VAL A 27 -13.29 23.50 4.29
C VAL A 27 -12.88 23.85 5.73
N ALA A 28 -13.20 25.05 6.20
CA ALA A 28 -12.91 25.46 7.59
C ALA A 28 -13.59 24.53 8.60
N ARG A 29 -14.87 24.18 8.38
CA ARG A 29 -15.61 23.24 9.24
C ARG A 29 -14.96 21.85 9.28
N HIS A 30 -14.57 21.29 8.13
CA HIS A 30 -13.90 19.98 8.07
C HIS A 30 -12.54 19.98 8.74
N LEU A 31 -11.83 21.11 8.72
CA LEU A 31 -10.56 21.30 9.41
C LEU A 31 -10.72 21.62 10.91
N GLY A 32 -11.95 21.78 11.42
CA GLY A 32 -12.20 22.20 12.80
C GLY A 32 -11.76 23.64 13.09
N LEU A 33 -11.73 24.51 12.07
CA LEU A 33 -11.29 25.89 12.15
C LEU A 33 -12.47 26.86 12.00
N SER A 34 -12.33 28.06 12.58
CA SER A 34 -13.20 29.18 12.21
C SER A 34 -12.89 29.66 10.78
N THR A 35 -13.90 30.20 10.09
CA THR A 35 -13.71 30.83 8.77
C THR A 35 -12.69 31.97 8.82
N ARG A 36 -12.68 32.73 9.92
CA ARG A 36 -11.68 33.79 10.18
C ARG A 36 -10.27 33.24 10.27
N THR A 37 -10.09 32.08 10.91
CA THR A 37 -8.78 31.42 11.01
C THR A 37 -8.29 30.98 9.63
N LEU A 38 -9.17 30.37 8.82
CA LEU A 38 -8.83 29.97 7.46
C LEU A 38 -8.49 31.18 6.58
N ALA A 39 -9.27 32.25 6.65
CA ALA A 39 -9.02 33.50 5.92
C ALA A 39 -7.67 34.13 6.33
N ARG A 40 -7.32 34.08 7.62
CA ARG A 40 -5.99 34.53 8.09
C ARG A 40 -4.87 33.71 7.45
N TYR A 41 -5.00 32.38 7.40
CA TYR A 41 -3.99 31.52 6.76
C TYR A 41 -3.87 31.75 5.26
N GLU A 42 -4.99 32.04 4.60
CA GLU A 42 -5.01 32.43 3.18
C GLU A 42 -4.31 33.77 2.97
N ALA A 43 -4.53 34.76 3.83
CA ALA A 43 -3.84 36.05 3.77
C ALA A 43 -2.33 35.94 4.05
N THR A 44 -1.93 35.12 5.03
CA THR A 44 -0.51 34.93 5.38
C THR A 44 0.19 33.87 4.53
N GLN A 45 -0.53 33.20 3.62
CA GLN A 45 -0.03 32.07 2.82
C GLN A 45 0.64 30.97 3.67
N GLN A 46 0.20 30.83 4.92
CA GLN A 46 0.85 29.97 5.89
C GLN A 46 -0.17 29.43 6.88
N ALA A 47 -0.12 28.11 7.09
CA ALA A 47 -0.94 27.41 8.06
C ALA A 47 -0.08 26.44 8.87
N PRO A 48 -0.52 26.03 10.07
CA PRO A 48 0.14 24.97 10.82
C PRO A 48 0.29 23.71 9.97
N ARG A 49 1.38 22.96 10.18
CA ARG A 49 1.71 21.78 9.38
C ARG A 49 0.59 20.74 9.36
N ALA A 50 -0.14 20.57 10.46
CA ALA A 50 -1.29 19.66 10.52
C ALA A 50 -2.40 20.05 9.52
N VAL A 51 -2.69 21.34 9.39
CA VAL A 51 -3.69 21.87 8.43
C VAL A 51 -3.22 21.66 7.01
N MET A 52 -1.93 21.95 6.74
CA MET A 52 -1.35 21.72 5.41
C MET A 52 -1.39 20.23 5.03
N LEU A 53 -1.10 19.33 5.96
CA LEU A 53 -1.14 17.89 5.73
C LEU A 53 -2.57 17.39 5.47
N ALA A 54 -3.57 17.90 6.21
CA ALA A 54 -4.97 17.56 5.97
C ALA A 54 -5.40 17.96 4.56
N LEU A 55 -5.12 19.21 4.16
CA LEU A 55 -5.42 19.68 2.80
C LEU A 55 -4.64 18.90 1.73
N TYR A 56 -3.40 18.51 2.02
CA TYR A 56 -2.59 17.70 1.11
C TYR A 56 -3.21 16.33 0.84
N TRP A 57 -3.66 15.61 1.88
CA TRP A 57 -4.26 14.29 1.69
C TRP A 57 -5.59 14.33 0.94
N GLU A 58 -6.34 15.42 1.09
CA GLU A 58 -7.56 15.69 0.31
C GLU A 58 -7.27 16.27 -1.09
N SER A 59 -6.01 16.57 -1.43
CA SER A 59 -5.66 17.13 -2.72
C SER A 59 -5.35 16.05 -3.76
N ARG A 60 -5.26 16.45 -5.03
CA ARG A 60 -4.81 15.57 -6.13
C ARG A 60 -3.44 14.94 -5.87
N TRP A 61 -2.53 15.64 -5.19
CA TRP A 61 -1.20 15.12 -4.89
C TRP A 61 -1.25 14.02 -3.83
N GLY A 62 -2.03 14.22 -2.77
CA GLY A 62 -2.23 13.21 -1.73
C GLY A 62 -2.94 11.97 -2.24
N ARG A 63 -4.01 12.15 -3.03
CA ARG A 63 -4.71 11.04 -3.69
C ARG A 63 -3.77 10.24 -4.59
N SER A 64 -3.01 10.92 -5.45
CA SER A 64 -2.05 10.25 -6.34
C SER A 64 -0.98 9.46 -5.57
N ALA A 65 -0.47 10.00 -4.46
CA ALA A 65 0.49 9.31 -3.62
C ALA A 65 -0.12 8.05 -2.96
N ALA A 66 -1.36 8.16 -2.46
CA ALA A 66 -2.09 7.04 -1.87
C ALA A 66 -2.39 5.94 -2.91
N ASP A 67 -2.81 6.32 -4.12
CA ASP A 67 -3.09 5.40 -5.21
C ASP A 67 -1.84 4.65 -5.66
N ALA A 68 -0.71 5.35 -5.80
CA ALA A 68 0.57 4.74 -6.15
C ALA A 68 1.03 3.72 -5.10
N GLU A 69 0.84 4.03 -3.82
CA GLU A 69 1.13 3.10 -2.73
C GLU A 69 0.22 1.86 -2.77
N ALA A 70 -1.07 2.05 -2.96
CA ALA A 70 -2.03 0.97 -3.05
C ALA A 70 -1.72 0.04 -4.24
N ALA A 71 -1.41 0.60 -5.40
CA ALA A 71 -1.00 -0.16 -6.59
C ALA A 71 0.28 -0.97 -6.31
N THR A 72 1.30 -0.33 -5.73
CA THR A 72 2.56 -1.01 -5.39
C THR A 72 2.33 -2.17 -4.42
N ALA A 73 1.52 -1.96 -3.38
CA ALA A 73 1.19 -3.00 -2.42
C ALA A 73 0.45 -4.17 -3.09
N ALA A 74 -0.52 -3.88 -3.95
CA ALA A 74 -1.27 -4.90 -4.69
C ALA A 74 -0.37 -5.73 -5.59
N ASP A 75 0.59 -5.11 -6.29
CA ASP A 75 1.53 -5.82 -7.16
C ASP A 75 2.49 -6.71 -6.38
N VAL A 76 3.01 -6.23 -5.25
CA VAL A 76 3.84 -7.05 -4.35
C VAL A 76 3.07 -8.28 -3.85
N HIS A 77 1.83 -8.09 -3.40
CA HIS A 77 0.98 -9.20 -2.94
C HIS A 77 0.64 -10.18 -4.06
N ARG A 78 0.36 -9.68 -5.27
CA ARG A 78 0.11 -10.51 -6.45
C ARG A 78 1.33 -11.36 -6.81
N GLY A 79 2.51 -10.75 -6.85
CA GLY A 79 3.77 -11.45 -7.13
C GLY A 79 4.05 -12.54 -6.09
N HIS A 80 3.84 -12.22 -4.80
CA HIS A 80 4.01 -13.19 -3.73
C HIS A 80 3.03 -14.36 -3.83
N ALA A 81 1.74 -14.09 -4.07
CA ALA A 81 0.73 -15.12 -4.26
C ALA A 81 1.04 -16.04 -5.45
N GLN A 82 1.52 -15.47 -6.56
CA GLN A 82 1.93 -16.24 -7.73
C GLN A 82 3.14 -17.13 -7.44
N ALA A 83 4.14 -16.62 -6.71
CA ALA A 83 5.31 -17.40 -6.32
C ALA A 83 4.89 -18.60 -5.44
N LEU A 84 4.06 -18.37 -4.43
CA LEU A 84 3.52 -19.44 -3.57
C LEU A 84 2.68 -20.45 -4.36
N ALA A 85 1.89 -20.01 -5.34
CA ALA A 85 1.11 -20.91 -6.19
C ALA A 85 2.04 -21.79 -7.05
N ASN A 86 3.11 -21.22 -7.60
CA ASN A 86 4.10 -21.95 -8.39
C ASN A 86 4.86 -22.98 -7.55
N GLU A 87 5.28 -22.61 -6.34
CA GLU A 87 5.94 -23.50 -5.40
C GLU A 87 5.02 -24.65 -4.97
N ASN A 88 3.77 -24.35 -4.59
CA ASN A 88 2.77 -25.38 -4.27
C ASN A 88 2.55 -26.33 -5.44
N ALA A 89 2.45 -25.81 -6.68
CA ALA A 89 2.30 -26.65 -7.86
C ALA A 89 3.52 -27.55 -8.08
N ALA A 90 4.74 -27.04 -7.85
CA ALA A 90 5.97 -27.83 -7.95
C ALA A 90 6.05 -28.91 -6.87
N LEU A 91 5.71 -28.58 -5.62
CA LEU A 91 5.68 -29.51 -4.50
C LEU A 91 4.64 -30.61 -4.73
N ARG A 92 3.42 -30.25 -5.15
CA ARG A 92 2.36 -31.23 -5.48
C ARG A 92 2.79 -32.17 -6.60
N ARG A 93 3.48 -31.67 -7.63
CA ARG A 93 4.05 -32.53 -8.70
C ARG A 93 5.09 -33.50 -8.13
N ARG A 94 5.99 -33.04 -7.26
CA ARG A 94 7.00 -33.90 -6.62
C ARG A 94 6.36 -34.97 -5.74
N ILE A 95 5.38 -34.59 -4.92
CA ILE A 95 4.62 -35.52 -4.09
C ILE A 95 3.95 -36.59 -4.96
N ALA A 96 3.26 -36.20 -6.03
CA ALA A 96 2.59 -37.14 -6.92
C ALA A 96 3.57 -38.12 -7.61
N VAL A 97 4.80 -37.70 -7.91
CA VAL A 97 5.84 -38.59 -8.42
C VAL A 97 6.29 -39.58 -7.35
N LEU A 98 6.60 -39.09 -6.14
CA LEU A 98 7.02 -39.93 -5.02
C LEU A 98 5.94 -40.93 -4.60
N GLU A 99 4.66 -40.51 -4.58
CA GLU A 99 3.52 -41.39 -4.29
C GLU A 99 3.39 -42.51 -5.32
N ARG A 100 3.64 -42.22 -6.61
CA ARG A 100 3.65 -43.23 -7.66
C ARG A 100 4.81 -44.21 -7.49
N GLU A 101 6.01 -43.71 -7.20
CA GLU A 101 7.19 -44.54 -6.95
C GLU A 101 6.96 -45.48 -5.76
N LEU A 102 6.42 -44.97 -4.64
CA LEU A 102 6.05 -45.77 -3.47
C LEU A 102 4.99 -46.83 -3.79
N THR A 103 3.99 -46.48 -4.60
CA THR A 103 2.93 -47.42 -4.99
C THR A 103 3.45 -48.52 -5.91
N GLN A 104 4.36 -48.18 -6.83
CA GLN A 104 5.01 -49.15 -7.72
C GLN A 104 6.05 -50.02 -6.99
N ALA A 105 6.65 -49.52 -5.91
CA ALA A 105 7.65 -50.20 -5.10
C ALA A 105 7.07 -51.20 -4.05
N GLN A 106 5.89 -51.79 -4.27
CA GLN A 106 5.25 -52.73 -3.32
C GLN A 106 6.18 -53.82 -2.74
N PRO A 107 5.89 -54.27 -1.51
CA PRO A 107 6.70 -54.06 -0.32
C PRO A 107 8.03 -54.84 -0.39
N GLU A 108 9.08 -54.24 -0.93
CA GLU A 108 10.41 -54.66 -0.51
C GLU A 108 10.65 -54.08 0.90
N ALA A 109 11.18 -54.91 1.79
CA ALA A 109 11.15 -54.71 3.24
C ALA A 109 11.52 -53.27 3.69
N ALA A 110 10.90 -52.81 4.77
CA ALA A 110 10.99 -51.44 5.31
C ALA A 110 12.42 -50.95 5.65
N ASN A 111 13.42 -51.82 5.52
CA ASN A 111 14.82 -51.61 5.81
C ASN A 111 15.70 -51.36 4.57
N LEU A 112 15.14 -51.23 3.37
CA LEU A 112 15.96 -50.86 2.21
C LEU A 112 16.34 -49.35 2.23
N PRO A 113 17.60 -49.01 1.91
CA PRO A 113 18.05 -47.62 1.87
C PRO A 113 17.36 -46.85 0.73
N PHE A 114 16.82 -45.67 1.05
CA PHE A 114 16.01 -44.83 0.16
C PHE A 114 16.80 -44.07 -0.93
N TRP A 115 18.13 -44.24 -0.99
CA TRP A 115 18.99 -43.62 -2.00
C TRP A 115 19.74 -44.72 -2.74
N ARG A 116 19.65 -44.75 -4.07
CA ARG A 116 20.44 -45.64 -4.93
C ARG A 116 21.63 -44.83 -5.48
N ALA A 117 22.84 -45.33 -5.24
CA ALA A 117 24.10 -44.81 -5.80
C ALA A 117 24.26 -45.20 -7.27
#